data_AF-A0A2R6LJR0-F1
#
_entry.id   AF-A0A2R6LJR0-F1
#
_cell.length_a   1.000
_cell.length_b   1.000
_cell.length_c   1.000
_cell.angle_alpha   90.00
_cell.angle_beta   90.00
_cell.angle_gamma   90.00
#
_symmetry.space_group_name_H-M   'P 1'
#
loop_
_entity.id
_entity.type
_entity.pdbx_description
1 polymer ?
#
loop_
_entity_poly.entity_id
_entity_poly.type
_entity_poly.pdbx_seq_one_letter_code
_entity_poly.pdbx_strand_id
1 'polypeptide(L)' 'MSHGRNPRSLDHARIAKTGFLAGLGLFAAGVVGELAGHSVVSSMPETLASALLIMEVLGVAVAFFVPLIFGAVLPLME' A
#
# COMPACT_ATOMS: atom_id res chain seq x y z
N MET A 1 -14.10 -17.41 28.85
CA MET A 1 -13.13 -16.29 29.06
C MET A 1 -13.22 -15.36 27.86
N SER A 2 -14.13 -14.38 27.91
CA SER A 2 -14.28 -13.37 26.87
C SER A 2 -13.18 -12.33 27.07
N HIS A 3 -12.16 -12.34 26.21
CA HIS A 3 -11.12 -11.32 26.23
C HIS A 3 -11.72 -9.98 25.82
N GLY A 4 -11.65 -9.02 26.74
CA GLY A 4 -12.08 -7.65 26.51
C GLY A 4 -11.39 -7.07 25.29
N ARG A 5 -12.19 -6.74 24.26
CA ARG A 5 -11.76 -5.80 23.24
C ARG A 5 -11.68 -4.43 23.90
N ASN A 6 -10.49 -4.07 24.37
CA ASN A 6 -10.20 -2.71 24.82
C ASN A 6 -10.35 -1.76 23.61
N PRO A 7 -11.33 -0.83 23.60
CA PRO A 7 -11.68 -0.09 22.39
C PRO A 7 -10.72 1.04 21.98
N ARG A 8 -9.52 1.15 22.56
CA ARG A 8 -8.69 2.37 22.47
C ARG A 8 -7.16 2.17 22.43
N SER A 9 -6.65 0.97 22.17
CA SER A 9 -5.23 0.81 21.81
C SER A 9 -5.10 0.81 20.29
N LEU A 10 -4.31 1.73 19.73
CA LEU A 10 -3.98 1.71 18.32
C LEU A 10 -3.24 0.39 18.02
N ASP A 11 -3.85 -0.53 17.28
CA ASP A 11 -3.21 -1.79 16.93
C ASP A 11 -2.19 -1.54 15.80
N HIS A 12 -1.00 -1.15 16.23
CA HIS A 12 0.17 -0.88 15.39
C HIS A 12 0.46 -2.02 14.42
N ALA A 13 0.35 -3.27 14.88
CA ALA A 13 0.56 -4.45 14.04
C ALA A 13 -0.51 -4.57 12.96
N ARG A 14 -1.79 -4.31 13.29
CA ARG A 14 -2.87 -4.29 12.31
C ARG A 14 -2.67 -3.18 11.28
N ILE A 15 -2.32 -1.97 11.71
CA ILE A 15 -2.09 -0.82 10.80
C ILE A 15 -0.92 -1.11 9.86
N ALA A 16 0.20 -1.60 10.39
CA ALA A 16 1.37 -2.00 9.60
C ALA A 16 0.99 -3.03 8.51
N LYS A 17 0.24 -4.08 8.88
CA LYS A 17 -0.19 -5.12 7.96
C LYS A 17 -1.16 -4.60 6.89
N THR A 18 -2.18 -3.83 7.28
CA THR A 18 -3.14 -3.30 6.31
C THR A 18 -2.49 -2.28 5.39
N GLY A 19 -1.56 -1.47 5.89
CA GLY A 19 -0.78 -0.53 5.08
C GLY A 19 0.11 -1.24 4.08
N PHE A 20 0.84 -2.27 4.51
CA PHE A 20 1.64 -3.10 3.61
C PHE A 20 0.79 -3.69 2.47
N LEU A 21 -0.34 -4.31 2.82
CA LEU A 21 -1.22 -4.94 1.83
C LEU A 21 -1.87 -3.91 0.89
N ALA A 22 -2.24 -2.73 1.40
CA ALA A 22 -2.79 -1.65 0.58
C ALA A 22 -1.74 -1.10 -0.40
N GLY A 23 -0.51 -0.85 0.06
CA GLY A 23 0.59 -0.40 -0.79
C GLY A 23 0.96 -1.44 -1.85
N LEU A 24 1.07 -2.72 -1.45
CA LEU A 24 1.32 -3.82 -2.38
C LEU A 24 0.22 -3.94 -3.44
N GLY A 25 -1.04 -3.79 -3.04
CA GLY A 25 -2.17 -3.79 -3.97
C GLY A 25 -2.12 -2.63 -4.97
N LEU A 26 -1.76 -1.42 -4.50
CA LEU A 26 -1.62 -0.25 -5.35
C LEU A 26 -0.48 -0.42 -6.37
N PHE A 27 0.67 -0.95 -5.91
CA PHE A 27 1.81 -1.26 -6.78
C PHE A 27 1.44 -2.33 -7.82
N ALA A 28 0.84 -3.44 -7.38
CA ALA A 28 0.44 -4.50 -8.29
C ALA A 28 -0.58 -4.02 -9.33
N ALA A 29 -1.54 -3.17 -8.93
CA ALA A 29 -2.51 -2.57 -9.85
C ALA A 29 -1.84 -1.63 -10.87
N GLY A 30 -0.84 -0.84 -10.45
CA GLY A 30 -0.03 -0.01 -11.35
C GLY A 30 0.69 -0.84 -12.41
N VAL A 31 1.51 -1.81 -11.96
CA VAL A 31 2.31 -2.67 -12.85
C VAL A 31 1.43 -3.48 -13.79
N VAL A 32 0.38 -4.13 -13.27
CA VAL A 32 -0.54 -4.91 -14.11
C VAL A 32 -1.27 -4.00 -15.10
N GLY A 33 -1.68 -2.81 -14.68
CA GLY A 33 -2.34 -1.85 -15.55
C GLY A 33 -1.44 -1.33 -16.67
N GLU A 34 -0.15 -1.10 -16.39
CA GLU A 34 0.81 -0.64 -17.40
C GLU A 34 1.13 -1.75 -18.40
N LEU A 35 1.37 -2.97 -17.92
CA LEU A 35 1.61 -4.14 -18.79
C LEU A 35 0.39 -4.49 -19.64
N ALA A 36 -0.79 -4.53 -19.03
CA ALA A 36 -2.04 -4.80 -19.76
C ALA A 36 -2.36 -3.67 -20.75
N GLY A 37 -2.18 -2.42 -20.34
CA GLY A 37 -2.42 -1.23 -21.16
C GLY A 37 -1.63 -1.25 -22.46
N HIS A 38 -0.32 -1.50 -22.39
CA HIS A 38 0.55 -1.60 -23.56
C HIS A 38 0.24 -2.82 -24.44
N SER A 39 -0.31 -3.90 -23.86
CA SER A 39 -0.65 -5.11 -24.61
C SER A 39 -1.96 -5.01 -25.41
N VAL A 40 -2.91 -4.18 -24.94
CA VAL A 40 -4.26 -4.09 -25.52
C VAL A 40 -4.46 -2.79 -26.31
N VAL A 41 -3.83 -1.70 -25.91
CA VAL A 41 -4.04 -0.38 -26.49
C VAL A 41 -2.81 0.02 -27.30
N SER A 42 -2.99 0.24 -28.61
CA SER A 42 -1.90 0.63 -29.52
C SER A 42 -1.26 1.98 -29.19
N SER A 43 -2.03 2.88 -28.57
CA SER A 43 -1.58 4.22 -28.16
C SER A 43 -2.22 4.56 -26.82
N MET A 44 -1.49 4.27 -25.74
CA MET A 44 -1.93 4.56 -24.38
C MET A 44 -1.87 6.07 -24.10
N PRO A 45 -2.92 6.69 -23.55
CA PRO A 45 -2.88 8.09 -23.17
C PRO A 45 -1.82 8.37 -22.11
N GLU A 46 -1.01 9.43 -22.29
CA GLU A 46 0.07 9.79 -21.37
C GLU A 46 -0.40 10.03 -19.93
N THR A 47 -1.61 10.59 -19.77
CA THR A 47 -2.21 10.79 -18.44
C THR A 47 -2.46 9.47 -17.72
N LEU A 48 -2.90 8.43 -18.43
CA LEU A 48 -3.14 7.11 -17.84
C LEU A 48 -1.82 6.43 -17.47
N ALA A 49 -0.81 6.54 -18.34
CA ALA A 49 0.53 6.00 -18.07
C ALA A 49 1.14 6.66 -16.82
N SER A 50 1.03 7.98 -16.73
CA SER A 50 1.48 8.74 -15.57
C SER A 50 0.71 8.36 -14.30
N ALA A 51 -0.60 8.15 -14.39
CA ALA A 51 -1.42 7.75 -13.24
C ALA A 51 -1.04 6.36 -12.72
N LEU A 52 -0.78 5.40 -13.60
CA LEU A 52 -0.33 4.06 -13.22
C LEU A 52 1.04 4.10 -12.58
N LEU A 53 1.98 4.87 -13.13
CA LEU A 53 3.29 5.08 -12.52
C LEU A 53 3.18 5.72 -11.11
N ILE A 54 2.28 6.69 -10.93
CA ILE A 54 2.03 7.28 -9.61
C ILE A 54 1.49 6.22 -8.65
N MET A 55 0.59 5.34 -9.10
CA MET A 55 0.10 4.22 -8.28
C MET A 55 1.25 3.28 -7.86
N GLU A 56 2.19 2.98 -8.75
CA GLU A 56 3.37 2.17 -8.41
C GLU A 56 4.22 2.81 -7.33
N VAL A 57 4.60 4.08 -7.53
CA VAL A 57 5.46 4.82 -6.61
C VAL A 57 4.78 4.97 -5.24
N LEU A 58 3.50 5.35 -5.22
CA LEU A 58 2.72 5.43 -3.99
C LEU A 58 2.57 4.04 -3.34
N GLY A 59 2.40 3.00 -4.13
CA GLY A 59 2.27 1.63 -3.63
C GLY A 59 3.52 1.18 -2.90
N VAL A 60 4.69 1.40 -3.49
CA VAL A 60 5.99 1.13 -2.85
C VAL A 60 6.18 1.99 -1.60
N ALA A 61 5.90 3.29 -1.68
CA ALA A 61 6.03 4.19 -0.54
C ALA A 61 5.15 3.74 0.64
N VAL A 62 3.88 3.43 0.39
CA VAL A 62 2.94 2.97 1.41
C VAL A 62 3.35 1.59 1.95
N ALA A 63 3.70 0.66 1.06
CA ALA A 63 4.11 -0.69 1.44
C ALA A 63 5.39 -0.70 2.28
N PHE A 64 6.26 0.29 2.12
CA PHE A 64 7.49 0.41 2.89
C PHE A 64 7.31 1.23 4.17
N PHE A 65 6.83 2.48 4.05
CA PHE A 65 6.82 3.42 5.17
C PHE A 65 5.77 3.10 6.22
N VAL A 66 4.59 2.57 5.85
CA VAL A 66 3.57 2.24 6.85
C VAL A 66 4.02 1.13 7.81
N PRO A 67 4.49 -0.05 7.34
CA PRO A 67 5.01 -1.05 8.27
C PRO A 67 6.31 -0.62 8.94
N LEU A 68 7.16 0.21 8.33
CA LEU A 68 8.34 0.75 9.01
C LEU A 68 7.95 1.61 10.21
N ILE A 69 7.01 2.54 10.04
CA ILE A 69 6.60 3.46 11.10
C ILE A 69 5.79 2.74 12.16
N PHE A 70 4.73 2.02 11.77
CA PHE A 70 3.80 1.41 12.72
C PHE A 70 4.28 0.04 13.20
N GLY A 71 5.02 -0.72 12.41
CA GLY A 71 5.49 -2.05 12.79
C GLY A 71 6.82 -2.05 13.54
N ALA A 72 7.66 -1.03 13.33
CA ALA A 72 8.97 -0.93 13.97
C ALA A 72 9.10 0.32 14.85
N VAL A 73 9.02 1.53 14.27
CA VAL A 73 9.37 2.77 14.98
C VAL A 73 8.44 3.04 16.17
N LEU A 74 7.12 3.11 15.97
CA LEU A 74 6.18 3.46 17.03
C LEU A 74 6.20 2.47 18.21
N PRO A 75 6.22 1.14 18.01
CA PRO A 75 6.36 0.18 19.11
C PRO A 75 7.65 0.31 19.94
N LEU A 76 8.72 0.91 19.39
CA LEU A 76 9.97 1.15 20.11
C LEU A 76 9.93 2.43 20.96
N MET A 77 8.99 3.33 20.69
CA MET A 77 8.88 4.65 21.34
C MET A 77 7.87 4.67 22.49
N GLU A 78 7.05 3.62 22.61
CA GLU A 78 6.06 3.41 23.67
C GLU A 78 6.62 2.51 24.78
#